data_AF-A0AAU7BIW7-F1
#
_entry.id   AF-A0AAU7BIW7-F1
#
_cell.length_a   1.000
_cell.length_b   1.000
_cell.length_c   1.000
_cell.angle_alpha   90.00
_cell.angle_beta   90.00
_cell.angle_gamma   90.00
#
_symmetry.space_group_name_H-M   'P 1'
#
loop_
_entity.id
_entity.type
_entity.pdbx_description
1 polymer ?
#
loop_
_entity_poly.entity_id
_entity_poly.type
_entity_poly.pdbx_seq_one_letter_code
_entity_poly.pdbx_strand_id
1 'polypeptide(L)'
;MACAAPGHPRPASLPTAYLGYLREHHGAYPEREDKLLLFTAALLAERRLARGLKLNYPEAVALISAAVLEGARDGRTVAELMSLGREVLTREQVMPGIAEMLHDVQVEATFPDGTKLVTVHDPIV
;
A
#
# COMPACT_ATOMS: atom_id res chain seq x y z
N MET A 1 -8.23 11.80 17.18
CA MET A 1 -7.47 13.02 17.53
C MET A 1 -5.99 12.65 17.45
N ALA A 2 -5.32 12.85 16.31
CA ALA A 2 -3.93 12.43 16.16
C ALA A 2 -3.04 13.39 16.95
N CYS A 3 -2.34 12.89 17.96
CA CYS A 3 -1.33 13.65 18.69
C CYS A 3 -0.18 13.93 17.71
N ALA A 4 -0.03 15.18 17.29
CA ALA A 4 1.10 15.55 16.44
C ALA A 4 2.39 15.34 17.24
N ALA A 5 3.39 14.69 16.63
CA ALA A 5 4.70 14.53 17.24
C ALA A 5 5.28 15.91 17.61
N PRO A 6 6.06 16.01 18.71
CA PRO A 6 6.68 17.26 19.11
C PRO A 6 7.47 17.87 17.94
N GLY A 7 7.16 19.12 17.57
CA GLY A 7 7.84 19.84 16.48
C GLY A 7 7.15 19.80 15.11
N HIS A 8 6.02 19.12 14.95
CA HIS A 8 5.27 19.15 13.68
C HIS A 8 4.70 20.55 13.38
N PRO A 9 5.00 21.16 12.22
CA PRO A 9 4.53 22.51 11.90
C PRO A 9 3.02 22.55 11.67
N ARG A 10 2.36 23.61 12.15
CA ARG A 10 0.92 23.80 11.97
C ARG A 10 0.58 24.11 10.51
N PRO A 11 -0.61 23.72 10.03
CA PRO A 11 -1.00 23.88 8.62
C PRO A 11 -0.97 25.33 8.09
N ALA A 12 -1.03 26.33 8.97
CA ALA A 12 -1.06 27.74 8.59
C ALA A 12 0.29 28.34 8.12
N SER A 13 1.39 27.57 8.08
CA SER A 13 2.74 28.11 7.79
C SER A 13 3.51 27.41 6.65
N LEU A 14 2.85 26.74 5.70
CA LEU A 14 3.56 25.79 4.79
C LEU A 14 3.44 26.20 3.32
N PRO A 15 4.57 26.57 2.68
CA PRO A 15 5.32 25.57 1.90
C PRO A 15 6.78 25.32 2.35
N THR A 16 7.51 26.35 2.77
CA THR A 16 8.98 26.25 2.95
C THR A 16 9.39 25.54 4.24
N ALA A 17 8.66 25.75 5.35
CA ALA A 17 8.97 25.12 6.64
C ALA A 17 8.70 23.60 6.65
N TYR A 18 7.74 23.13 5.84
CA TYR A 18 7.40 21.71 5.73
C TYR A 18 8.48 20.92 4.99
N LEU A 19 9.00 21.48 3.90
CA LEU A 19 10.10 20.88 3.14
C LEU A 19 11.39 20.81 3.97
N GLY A 20 11.68 21.84 4.78
CA GLY A 20 12.78 21.80 5.75
C GLY A 20 12.61 20.70 6.79
N TYR A 21 11.41 20.61 7.40
CA TYR A 21 11.08 19.58 8.38
C TYR A 21 11.20 18.16 7.79
N LEU A 22 10.64 17.91 6.61
CA LEU A 22 10.72 16.61 5.94
C LEU A 22 12.17 16.24 5.56
N ARG A 23 12.99 17.21 5.18
CA ARG A 23 14.40 16.94 4.82
C ARG A 23 15.25 16.62 6.05
N GLU A 24 14.96 17.22 7.20
CA GLU A 24 15.63 16.96 8.47
C GLU A 24 15.14 15.66 9.15
N HIS A 25 13.89 15.27 8.89
CA HIS A 25 13.22 14.11 9.51
C HIS A 25 12.90 13.00 8.49
N HIS A 26 13.62 12.95 7.37
CA HIS A 26 13.50 11.97 6.29
C HIS A 26 13.71 10.51 6.76
N GLY A 27 14.14 10.29 8.01
CA GLY A 27 14.24 8.98 8.64
C GLY A 27 13.36 8.78 9.89
N ALA A 28 12.48 9.74 10.21
CA ALA A 28 11.68 9.69 11.45
C ALA A 28 10.40 8.84 11.31
N TYR A 29 10.01 8.49 10.08
CA TYR A 29 8.89 7.61 9.76
C TYR A 29 9.24 6.74 8.55
N PRO A 30 10.22 5.83 8.66
CA PRO A 30 10.65 4.98 7.56
C PRO A 30 9.47 4.20 6.93
N GLU A 31 8.49 3.80 7.74
CA GLU A 31 7.29 3.10 7.30
C GLU A 31 6.37 3.94 6.41
N ARG A 32 6.45 5.28 6.46
CA ARG A 32 5.67 6.16 5.57
C ARG A 32 6.32 6.29 4.20
N GLU A 33 7.65 6.36 4.14
CA GLU A 33 8.40 6.39 2.88
C GLU A 33 8.25 5.05 2.15
N ASP A 34 8.30 3.93 2.88
CA ASP A 34 8.06 2.60 2.35
C ASP A 34 6.66 2.47 1.72
N LYS A 35 5.64 3.06 2.35
CA LYS A 35 4.26 3.08 1.80
C LYS A 35 4.13 3.94 0.54
N LEU A 36 4.87 5.05 0.43
CA LEU A 36 4.89 5.88 -0.78
C LEU A 36 5.61 5.18 -1.95
N LEU A 37 6.71 4.48 -1.65
CA LEU A 37 7.41 3.65 -2.64
C LEU A 37 6.53 2.50 -3.12
N LEU A 38 5.85 1.82 -2.20
CA LEU A 38 4.87 0.77 -2.51
C LEU A 38 3.75 1.28 -3.42
N PHE A 39 3.17 2.44 -3.12
CA PHE A 39 2.15 3.06 -3.96
C PHE A 39 2.68 3.39 -5.36
N THR A 40 3.90 3.91 -5.46
CA THR A 40 4.53 4.19 -6.76
C THR A 40 4.74 2.92 -7.58
N ALA A 41 5.17 1.82 -6.93
CA ALA A 41 5.29 0.52 -7.58
C ALA A 41 3.93 -0.02 -8.06
N ALA A 42 2.87 0.16 -7.26
CA ALA A 42 1.51 -0.22 -7.63
C ALA A 42 1.00 0.56 -8.85
N LEU A 43 1.23 1.88 -8.91
CA LEU A 43 0.90 2.70 -10.09
C LEU A 43 1.65 2.25 -11.35
N LEU A 44 2.91 1.85 -11.22
CA LEU A 44 3.67 1.30 -12.34
C LEU A 44 3.09 -0.04 -12.81
N ALA A 45 2.72 -0.91 -11.87
CA ALA A 45 2.07 -2.19 -12.14
C ALA A 45 0.72 -2.01 -12.84
N GLU A 46 -0.15 -1.13 -12.33
CA GLU A 46 -1.44 -0.79 -12.92
C GLU A 46 -1.30 -0.33 -14.38
N ARG A 47 -0.36 0.60 -14.64
CA ARG A 47 -0.09 1.08 -16.01
C ARG A 47 0.43 -0.01 -16.94
N ARG A 48 1.17 -1.00 -16.43
CA ARG A 48 1.65 -2.15 -17.22
C ARG A 48 0.50 -3.09 -17.53
N LEU A 49 -0.32 -3.42 -16.54
CA LEU A 49 -1.51 -4.25 -16.68
C LEU A 49 -2.50 -3.65 -17.68
N ALA A 50 -2.73 -2.33 -17.62
CA ALA A 50 -3.59 -1.61 -18.56
C ALA A 50 -3.10 -1.67 -20.02
N ARG A 51 -1.81 -1.94 -20.26
CA ARG A 51 -1.25 -2.20 -21.60
C ARG A 51 -1.31 -3.66 -22.02
N GLY A 52 -1.92 -4.53 -21.19
CA GLY A 52 -2.01 -5.97 -21.43
C GLY A 52 -0.74 -6.75 -21.06
N LEU A 53 0.18 -6.17 -20.29
CA LEU A 53 1.34 -6.90 -19.79
C LEU A 53 0.95 -7.75 -18.58
N LYS A 54 1.46 -8.99 -18.56
CA LYS A 54 1.39 -9.86 -17.40
C LYS A 54 2.35 -9.35 -16.32
N LEU A 55 1.85 -9.23 -15.09
CA LEU A 55 2.62 -8.73 -13.97
C LEU A 55 3.61 -9.77 -13.43
N ASN A 56 4.78 -9.31 -13.01
CA ASN A 56 5.73 -10.12 -12.25
C ASN A 56 5.42 -10.10 -10.74
N TYR A 57 6.23 -10.80 -9.94
CA TYR A 57 6.05 -10.92 -8.50
C TYR A 57 5.94 -9.56 -7.75
N PRO A 58 6.93 -8.65 -7.81
CA PRO A 58 6.85 -7.40 -7.06
C PRO A 58 5.72 -6.47 -7.55
N GLU A 59 5.37 -6.52 -8.83
CA GLU A 59 4.22 -5.78 -9.37
C GLU A 59 2.89 -6.28 -8.81
N ALA A 60 2.71 -7.61 -8.73
CA ALA A 60 1.51 -8.22 -8.16
C ALA A 60 1.38 -7.86 -6.68
N VAL A 61 2.45 -8.04 -5.89
CA VAL A 61 2.49 -7.68 -4.47
C VAL A 61 2.13 -6.22 -4.26
N ALA A 62 2.75 -5.30 -5.02
CA ALA A 62 2.50 -3.88 -4.89
C ALA A 62 1.03 -3.52 -5.18
N LEU A 63 0.46 -4.07 -6.26
CA LEU A 63 -0.91 -3.77 -6.66
C LEU A 63 -1.95 -4.28 -5.64
N ILE A 64 -1.79 -5.52 -5.16
CA ILE A 64 -2.64 -6.09 -4.11
C ILE A 64 -2.51 -5.27 -2.81
N SER A 65 -1.28 -4.91 -2.44
CA SER A 65 -1.03 -4.15 -1.22
C SER A 65 -1.67 -2.77 -1.26
N ALA A 66 -1.59 -2.08 -2.40
CA ALA A 66 -2.24 -0.78 -2.58
C ALA A 66 -3.76 -0.88 -2.45
N ALA A 67 -4.39 -1.92 -3.04
CA ALA A 67 -5.84 -2.14 -2.90
C ALA A 67 -6.26 -2.34 -1.43
N VAL A 68 -5.45 -3.07 -0.64
CA VAL A 68 -5.69 -3.24 0.80
C VAL A 68 -5.56 -1.91 1.56
N LEU A 69 -4.53 -1.12 1.26
CA LEU A 69 -4.31 0.18 1.90
C LEU A 69 -5.45 1.16 1.61
N GLU A 70 -5.90 1.26 0.36
CA GLU A 70 -7.00 2.13 -0.03
C GLU A 70 -8.33 1.65 0.55
N GLY A 71 -8.58 0.34 0.57
CA GLY A 71 -9.79 -0.18 1.21
C GLY A 71 -9.83 0.08 2.72
N ALA A 72 -8.69 -0.01 3.42
CA ALA A 72 -8.61 0.40 4.83
C ALA A 72 -8.88 1.90 5.01
N ARG A 73 -8.39 2.73 4.06
CA ARG A 73 -8.64 4.17 4.04
C ARG A 73 -10.12 4.51 3.82
N ASP A 74 -10.82 3.71 3.03
CA ASP A 74 -12.26 3.77 2.79
C ASP A 74 -13.10 3.30 4.00
N GLY A 75 -12.44 2.75 5.03
CA GLY A 75 -13.11 2.29 6.24
C GLY A 75 -13.67 0.86 6.15
N ARG A 76 -13.23 0.07 5.17
CA ARG A 76 -13.54 -1.37 5.13
C ARG A 76 -12.93 -2.09 6.33
N THR A 77 -13.56 -3.17 6.73
CA THR A 77 -13.09 -4.06 7.79
C THR A 77 -11.91 -4.93 7.32
N VAL A 78 -11.11 -5.44 8.26
CA VAL A 78 -10.02 -6.38 7.96
C VAL A 78 -10.54 -7.59 7.15
N ALA A 79 -11.70 -8.13 7.52
CA ALA A 79 -12.29 -9.28 6.83
C ALA A 79 -12.64 -8.96 5.37
N GLU A 80 -13.23 -7.79 5.10
CA GLU A 80 -13.52 -7.35 3.72
C GLU A 80 -12.24 -7.18 2.90
N LEU A 81 -11.14 -6.73 3.52
CA LEU A 81 -9.86 -6.57 2.82
C LEU A 81 -9.16 -7.89 2.52
N MET A 82 -9.31 -8.90 3.39
CA MET A 82 -8.84 -10.25 3.12
C MET A 82 -9.54 -10.84 1.88
N SER A 83 -10.82 -10.56 1.70
CA SER A 83 -11.57 -10.94 0.49
C SER A 83 -11.18 -10.09 -0.72
N LEU A 84 -11.16 -8.76 -0.57
CA LEU A 84 -10.83 -7.81 -1.63
C LEU A 84 -9.47 -8.12 -2.26
N GLY A 85 -8.46 -8.43 -1.45
CA GLY A 85 -7.11 -8.73 -1.93
C GLY A 85 -7.05 -9.90 -2.91
N ARG A 86 -8.00 -10.84 -2.84
CA ARG A 86 -8.11 -12.00 -3.74
C ARG A 86 -8.84 -11.68 -5.05
N GLU A 87 -9.51 -10.54 -5.13
CA GLU A 87 -10.26 -10.08 -6.30
C GLU A 87 -9.45 -9.12 -7.17
N VAL A 88 -8.27 -8.70 -6.71
CA VAL A 88 -7.43 -7.69 -7.40
C VAL A 88 -6.80 -8.24 -8.68
N LEU A 89 -6.33 -9.49 -8.64
CA LEU A 89 -5.58 -10.09 -9.74
C LEU A 89 -6.04 -11.53 -10.01
N THR A 90 -6.21 -11.85 -11.29
CA THR A 90 -6.44 -13.22 -11.75
C THR A 90 -5.16 -13.87 -12.24
N ARG A 91 -5.16 -15.20 -12.37
CA ARG A 91 -4.03 -15.97 -12.92
C ARG A 91 -3.60 -15.54 -14.32
N GLU A 92 -4.52 -15.04 -15.14
CA GLU A 92 -4.23 -14.59 -16.50
C GLU A 92 -3.45 -13.28 -16.53
N GLN A 93 -3.56 -12.47 -15.49
CA GLN A 93 -2.96 -11.14 -15.37
C GLN A 93 -1.52 -11.17 -14.87
N VAL A 94 -1.02 -12.35 -14.46
CA VAL A 94 0.33 -12.54 -13.93
C VAL A 94 1.16 -13.48 -14.81
N MET A 95 2.48 -13.38 -14.70
CA MET A 95 3.41 -14.30 -15.36
C MET A 95 3.23 -15.74 -14.82
N PRO A 96 3.58 -16.77 -15.61
CA PRO A 96 3.49 -18.17 -15.14
C PRO A 96 4.31 -18.40 -13.87
N GLY A 97 3.76 -19.16 -12.91
CA GLY A 97 4.40 -19.48 -11.64
C GLY A 97 4.18 -18.45 -10.53
N ILE A 98 3.73 -17.23 -10.85
CA ILE A 98 3.58 -16.17 -9.84
C ILE A 98 2.44 -16.48 -8.85
N ALA A 99 1.33 -17.04 -9.33
CA ALA A 99 0.21 -17.42 -8.46
C ALA A 99 0.59 -18.52 -7.47
N GLU A 100 1.50 -19.41 -7.85
CA GLU A 100 2.01 -20.47 -6.98
C GLU A 100 3.07 -19.98 -5.99
N MET A 101 3.81 -18.92 -6.34
CA MET A 101 4.85 -18.34 -5.48
C MET A 101 4.29 -17.39 -4.42
N LEU A 102 3.17 -16.70 -4.71
CA LEU A 102 2.60 -15.69 -3.84
C LEU A 102 1.51 -16.29 -2.93
N HIS A 103 1.93 -16.92 -1.83
CA HIS A 103 1.02 -17.53 -0.86
C HIS A 103 0.31 -16.52 0.04
N ASP A 104 1.00 -15.43 0.40
CA ASP A 104 0.41 -14.36 1.18
C ASP A 104 0.94 -12.98 0.80
N VAL A 105 0.11 -11.98 1.06
CA VAL A 105 0.49 -10.57 1.04
C VAL A 105 0.12 -9.99 2.40
N GLN A 106 1.11 -9.45 3.11
CA GLN A 106 0.94 -8.88 4.44
C GLN A 106 1.21 -7.38 4.41
N VAL A 107 0.25 -6.59 4.90
CA VAL A 107 0.33 -5.12 4.86
C VAL A 107 -0.20 -4.53 6.16
N GLU A 108 0.57 -3.63 6.76
CA GLU A 108 0.10 -2.81 7.86
C GLU A 108 -0.70 -1.61 7.34
N ALA A 109 -2.02 -1.67 7.52
CA ALA A 109 -2.94 -0.64 7.08
C ALA A 109 -3.48 0.16 8.27
N THR A 110 -3.71 1.46 8.05
CA THR A 110 -4.24 2.37 9.07
C THR A 110 -5.76 2.48 8.91
N PHE A 111 -6.51 1.92 9.86
CA PHE A 111 -7.97 1.98 9.92
C PHE A 111 -8.43 3.15 10.81
N PRO A 112 -9.72 3.52 10.78
CA PRO A 112 -10.28 4.54 11.68
C PRO A 112 -10.05 4.24 13.17
N ASP A 113 -9.91 2.97 13.55
CA ASP A 113 -9.71 2.50 14.91
C ASP A 113 -8.26 2.11 15.25
N GLY A 114 -7.32 2.28 14.32
CA GLY A 114 -5.88 2.05 14.55
C GLY A 114 -5.19 1.29 13.43
N THR A 115 -3.88 1.10 13.57
CA THR A 115 -3.08 0.31 12.61
C THR A 115 -3.27 -1.18 12.87
N LYS A 116 -3.51 -1.96 11.82
CA LYS A 116 -3.65 -3.42 11.89
C LYS A 116 -2.90 -4.08 10.73
N LEU A 117 -2.36 -5.27 10.99
CA LEU A 117 -1.81 -6.13 9.95
C LEU A 117 -2.95 -6.84 9.22
N VAL A 118 -3.01 -6.72 7.90
CA VAL A 118 -3.91 -7.47 7.04
C VAL A 118 -3.09 -8.50 6.28
N THR A 119 -3.51 -9.76 6.36
CA THR A 119 -2.90 -10.88 5.61
C THR A 119 -3.91 -11.39 4.59
N VAL A 120 -3.59 -11.27 3.32
CA VAL A 120 -4.36 -11.86 2.23
C VAL A 120 -3.72 -13.19 1.86
N HIS A 121 -4.44 -14.29 2.09
CA HIS A 121 -3.99 -15.63 1.73
C HIS A 121 -4.40 -15.97 0.30
N ASP A 122 -3.49 -16.60 -0.44
CA ASP A 122 -3.64 -17.02 -1.84
C ASP A 122 -4.34 -15.92 -2.68
N PRO A 123 -3.72 -14.73 -2.78
CA PRO A 123 -4.33 -13.54 -3.37
C PRO A 123 -4.57 -13.62 -4.89
N ILE A 124 -4.01 -14.63 -5.57
CA ILE A 124 -4.18 -14.81 -7.02
C ILE A 124 -4.89 -16.14 -7.27
N VAL A 125 -6.17 -16.07 -7.63
CA VAL A 125 -7.04 -17.22 -7.89
C VAL A 125 -7.33 -17.44 -9.36
#